data_AF-A0A7C4M1W6-F1
#
_entry.id   AF-A0A7C4M1W6-F1
#
_cell.length_a   1.000
_cell.length_b   1.000
_cell.length_c   1.000
_cell.angle_alpha   90.00
_cell.angle_beta   90.00
_cell.angle_gamma   90.00
#
_symmetry.space_group_name_H-M   'P 1'
#
loop_
_entity.id
_entity.type
_entity.pdbx_description
1 polymer ?
#
loop_
_entity_poly.entity_id
_entity_poly.type
_entity_poly.pdbx_seq_one_letter_code
_entity_poly.pdbx_strand_id
1 'polypeptide(L)'
;MLVRGSRALYRPKREGRTLGYLVAIDAEGGYAIVDTAVQMSLFAGALEKGAFRWLEGFKMEKRNVCFASSRFDYLLKKQALELLLELKSATHIEGLLALYPRRPH
;
A
#
# COMPACT_ATOMS: atom_id res chain seq x y z
N MET A 1 3.93 17.00 -4.54
CA MET A 1 4.67 15.75 -4.29
C MET A 1 5.54 15.37 -5.47
N LEU A 2 4.99 15.16 -6.66
CA LEU A 2 5.81 15.11 -7.88
C LEU A 2 6.12 16.52 -8.36
N VAL A 3 7.33 17.00 -8.06
CA VAL A 3 7.86 18.29 -8.50
C VAL A 3 9.13 18.03 -9.30
N ARG A 4 9.35 18.82 -10.36
CA ARG A 4 10.58 18.69 -11.15
C ARG A 4 11.80 18.96 -10.26
N GLY A 5 12.80 18.09 -10.35
CA GLY A 5 14.03 18.18 -9.56
C GLY A 5 13.99 17.47 -8.22
N SER A 6 12.84 16.91 -7.81
CA SER A 6 12.76 16.08 -6.60
C SER A 6 13.54 14.77 -6.76
N ARG A 7 14.16 14.31 -5.66
CA ARG A 7 14.80 12.99 -5.60
C ARG A 7 13.74 11.89 -5.53
N ALA A 8 14.10 10.72 -6.04
CA ALA A 8 13.21 9.57 -6.09
C ALA A 8 13.97 8.25 -5.97
N LEU A 9 13.30 7.23 -5.47
CA LEU A 9 13.76 5.85 -5.50
C LEU A 9 13.14 5.14 -6.70
N TYR A 10 13.99 4.47 -7.47
CA TYR A 10 13.62 3.85 -8.72
C TYR A 10 14.09 2.39 -8.75
N ARG A 11 13.23 1.50 -9.22
CA ARG A 11 13.55 0.08 -9.43
C ARG A 11 13.57 -0.22 -10.93
N PRO A 12 14.73 -0.53 -11.53
CA PRO A 12 14.81 -0.91 -12.94
C PRO A 12 14.12 -2.25 -13.19
N LYS A 13 13.66 -2.47 -14.43
CA LYS A 13 13.18 -3.78 -14.91
C LYS A 13 13.78 -4.10 -16.27
N ARG A 14 13.91 -5.40 -16.56
CA ARG A 14 14.54 -5.88 -17.80
C ARG A 14 13.59 -5.90 -18.99
N GLU A 15 12.28 -6.04 -18.74
CA GLU A 15 11.29 -6.27 -19.79
C GLU A 15 10.01 -5.43 -19.59
N GLY A 16 9.29 -5.21 -20.69
CA GLY A 16 8.01 -4.50 -20.74
C GLY A 16 8.09 -3.07 -21.28
N ARG A 17 6.97 -2.36 -21.21
CA ARG A 17 6.78 -1.04 -21.86
C ARG A 17 7.57 0.13 -21.24
N THR A 18 8.14 -0.04 -20.06
CA THR A 18 8.86 1.03 -19.33
C THR A 18 10.21 0.50 -18.88
N LEU A 19 11.15 1.39 -18.54
CA LEU A 19 12.47 0.98 -18.04
C LEU A 19 12.42 0.46 -16.59
N GLY A 20 11.35 0.76 -15.84
CA GLY A 20 11.24 0.43 -14.41
C GLY A 20 10.05 1.07 -13.71
N TYR A 21 10.14 1.16 -12.39
CA TYR A 21 9.10 1.64 -11.47
C TYR A 21 9.63 2.78 -10.60
N LEU A 22 8.84 3.84 -10.48
CA LEU A 22 9.02 4.87 -9.46
C LEU A 22 8.46 4.33 -8.15
N VAL A 23 9.33 4.03 -7.19
CA VAL A 23 8.95 3.38 -5.92
C VAL A 23 8.56 4.41 -4.87
N ALA A 24 9.39 5.43 -4.69
CA ALA A 24 9.20 6.44 -3.66
C ALA A 24 9.74 7.80 -4.12
N ILE A 25 9.26 8.86 -3.49
CA ILE A 25 9.69 10.23 -3.75
C ILE A 25 10.13 10.91 -2.45
N ASP A 26 11.07 11.83 -2.56
CA ASP A 26 11.56 12.63 -1.43
C ASP A 26 10.38 13.30 -0.72
N ALA A 27 10.31 13.12 0.60
CA ALA A 27 9.28 13.68 1.46
C ALA A 27 9.88 13.94 2.84
N GLU A 28 9.75 15.18 3.33
CA GLU A 28 10.21 15.68 4.64
C GLU A 28 11.02 14.69 5.50
N GLY A 29 12.34 14.65 5.31
CA GLY A 29 13.25 13.82 6.13
C GLY A 29 13.36 12.35 5.73
N GLY A 30 12.71 11.93 4.63
CA GLY A 30 12.77 10.56 4.13
C GLY A 30 12.15 10.40 2.74
N TYR A 31 11.50 9.24 2.52
CA TYR A 31 10.85 8.92 1.25
C TYR A 31 9.43 8.43 1.49
N ALA A 32 8.48 8.98 0.75
CA ALA A 32 7.13 8.46 0.71
C ALA A 32 7.01 7.44 -0.42
N ILE A 33 6.64 6.21 -0.07
CA ILE A 33 6.41 5.12 -1.04
C ILE A 33 5.13 5.42 -1.80
N VAL A 34 5.24 5.62 -3.12
CA VAL A 34 4.10 5.95 -4.00
C VAL A 34 3.65 4.79 -4.87
N ASP A 35 4.48 3.74 -4.99
CA ASP A 35 4.12 2.50 -5.67
C ASP A 35 3.20 1.67 -4.78
N THR A 36 1.92 1.58 -5.15
CA THR A 36 0.91 0.84 -4.38
C THR A 36 1.20 -0.66 -4.34
N ALA A 37 1.85 -1.24 -5.35
CA ALA A 37 2.22 -2.66 -5.30
C ALA A 37 3.28 -2.91 -4.21
N VAL A 38 4.20 -1.96 -4.01
CA VAL A 38 5.17 -2.01 -2.91
C VAL A 38 4.47 -1.83 -1.56
N GLN A 39 3.56 -0.87 -1.43
CA GLN A 39 2.77 -0.69 -0.20
C GLN A 39 1.99 -1.96 0.18
N MET A 40 1.34 -2.59 -0.78
CA MET A 40 0.59 -3.84 -0.63
C MET A 40 1.51 -4.99 -0.20
N SER A 41 2.70 -5.10 -0.80
CA SER A 41 3.70 -6.09 -0.42
C SER A 41 4.22 -5.88 1.01
N LEU A 42 4.44 -4.63 1.41
CA LEU A 42 4.89 -4.29 2.76
C LEU A 42 3.82 -4.62 3.81
N PHE A 43 2.55 -4.29 3.53
CA PHE A 43 1.45 -4.67 4.40
C PHE A 43 1.35 -6.19 4.57
N ALA A 44 1.41 -6.94 3.46
CA ALA A 44 1.37 -8.39 3.50
C ALA A 44 2.47 -8.97 4.40
N GLY A 45 3.71 -8.52 4.22
CA GLY A 45 4.83 -8.96 5.05
C GLY A 45 4.72 -8.51 6.51
N ALA A 46 4.18 -7.32 6.77
CA ALA A 46 3.95 -6.83 8.13
C ALA A 46 2.84 -7.62 8.84
N LEU A 47 1.78 -7.98 8.12
CA LEU A 47 0.70 -8.84 8.62
C LEU A 47 1.22 -10.23 9.00
N GLU A 48 2.00 -10.86 8.12
CA GLU A 48 2.61 -12.17 8.38
C GLU A 48 3.54 -12.15 9.61
N LYS A 49 4.22 -11.02 9.85
CA LYS A 49 5.06 -10.81 11.03
C LYS A 49 4.31 -10.42 12.29
N GLY A 50 2.97 -10.33 12.24
CA GLY A 50 2.15 -9.94 13.39
C GLY A 50 2.33 -8.48 13.83
N ALA A 51 2.69 -7.57 12.91
CA ALA A 51 2.97 -6.17 13.23
C ALA A 51 1.73 -5.40 13.71
N PHE A 52 0.52 -5.89 13.43
CA PHE A 52 -0.74 -5.22 13.74
C PHE A 52 -1.49 -5.97 14.84
N ARG A 53 -1.43 -5.46 16.09
CA ARG A 53 -2.12 -6.07 17.24
C ARG A 53 -3.63 -6.24 17.02
N TRP A 54 -4.27 -5.31 16.31
CA TRP A 54 -5.71 -5.37 16.02
C TRP A 54 -6.07 -6.42 14.94
N LEU A 55 -5.08 -6.99 14.25
CA LEU A 55 -5.23 -8.13 13.33
C LEU A 55 -4.67 -9.43 13.92
N GLU A 56 -4.42 -9.48 15.22
CA GLU A 56 -3.81 -10.65 15.85
C GLU A 56 -4.66 -11.93 15.65
N GLY A 57 -4.02 -12.96 15.11
CA GLY A 57 -4.64 -14.25 14.78
C GLY A 57 -5.40 -14.28 13.45
N PHE A 58 -5.55 -13.15 12.76
CA PHE A 58 -6.02 -13.14 11.38
C PHE A 58 -4.89 -13.53 10.41
N LYS A 59 -5.22 -14.34 9.41
CA LYS A 59 -4.32 -14.71 8.31
C LYS A 59 -4.91 -14.30 6.98
N MET A 60 -4.05 -14.04 6.01
CA MET A 60 -4.46 -13.72 4.65
C MET A 60 -5.01 -14.98 3.96
N GLU A 61 -6.30 -14.97 3.63
CA GLU A 61 -6.97 -16.07 2.94
C GLU A 61 -6.93 -15.84 1.42
N LYS A 62 -7.30 -14.64 0.98
CA LYS A 62 -7.39 -14.32 -0.46
C LYS A 62 -7.07 -12.85 -0.72
N ARG A 63 -6.53 -12.58 -1.91
CA ARG A 63 -6.31 -11.21 -2.42
C ARG A 63 -7.35 -10.85 -3.47
N ASN A 64 -7.61 -9.56 -3.63
CA ASN A 64 -8.44 -9.00 -4.69
C ASN A 64 -9.84 -9.63 -4.76
N VAL A 65 -10.49 -9.77 -3.60
CA VAL A 65 -11.75 -10.50 -3.40
C VAL A 65 -12.92 -9.68 -3.91
N CYS A 66 -13.73 -10.29 -4.76
CA CYS A 66 -15.02 -9.70 -5.15
C CYS A 66 -16.06 -10.05 -4.09
N PHE A 67 -16.71 -9.03 -3.53
CA PHE A 67 -17.83 -9.17 -2.61
C PHE A 67 -18.92 -8.17 -2.99
N ALA A 68 -20.14 -8.68 -3.19
CA ALA A 68 -21.25 -7.94 -3.81
C ALA A 68 -20.81 -7.30 -5.15
N SER A 69 -20.89 -5.97 -5.25
CA SER A 69 -20.53 -5.19 -6.45
C SER A 69 -19.11 -4.61 -6.41
N SER A 70 -18.33 -4.89 -5.36
CA SER A 70 -17.03 -4.25 -5.12
C SER A 70 -15.90 -5.27 -5.02
N ARG A 71 -14.68 -4.78 -5.22
CA ARG A 71 -13.45 -5.55 -5.06
C ARG A 71 -12.65 -5.00 -3.89
N PHE A 72 -12.27 -5.88 -2.97
CA PHE A 72 -11.47 -5.58 -1.80
C PHE A 72 -10.07 -6.17 -1.94
N ASP A 73 -9.07 -5.47 -1.43
CA ASP A 73 -7.67 -5.89 -1.51
C ASP A 73 -7.40 -7.26 -0.86
N TYR A 74 -7.98 -7.52 0.31
CA TYR A 74 -7.73 -8.74 1.09
C TYR A 74 -9.00 -9.28 1.76
N LEU A 75 -9.09 -10.61 1.82
CA LEU A 75 -9.93 -11.32 2.77
C LEU A 75 -9.01 -11.95 3.81
N LEU A 76 -9.21 -11.56 5.07
CA LEU A 76 -8.53 -12.13 6.22
C LEU A 76 -9.47 -13.06 6.97
N LYS A 77 -8.90 -14.11 7.57
CA LYS A 77 -9.67 -15.11 8.31
C LYS A 77 -9.07 -15.41 9.68
N LYS A 78 -9.94 -15.55 10.67
CA LYS A 78 -9.62 -16.03 12.03
C LYS A 78 -10.75 -16.95 12.50
N GLN A 79 -10.52 -18.26 12.50
CA GLN A 79 -11.54 -19.26 12.81
C GLN A 79 -12.78 -19.08 11.90
N ALA A 80 -13.96 -18.79 12.47
CA ALA A 80 -15.20 -18.54 11.75
C ALA A 80 -15.38 -17.05 11.34
N LEU A 81 -14.46 -16.17 11.75
CA LEU A 81 -14.52 -14.74 11.43
C LEU A 81 -13.82 -14.46 10.10
N GLU A 82 -14.51 -13.71 9.26
CA GLU A 82 -14.01 -13.19 7.99
C GLU A 82 -13.98 -11.66 8.02
N LEU A 83 -12.91 -11.09 7.49
CA LEU A 83 -12.70 -9.65 7.45
C LEU A 83 -12.26 -9.22 6.05
N LEU A 84 -13.10 -8.44 5.38
CA LEU A 84 -12.75 -7.75 4.15
C LEU A 84 -11.91 -6.51 4.50
N LEU A 85 -10.77 -6.35 3.83
CA LEU A 85 -9.82 -5.30 4.13
C LEU A 85 -9.37 -4.62 2.83
N GLU A 86 -9.34 -3.30 2.86
CA GLU A 86 -8.97 -2.40 1.76
C GLU A 86 -7.82 -1.50 2.23
N LEU A 87 -6.77 -1.36 1.42
CA LEU A 87 -5.64 -0.49 1.69
C LEU A 87 -5.77 0.81 0.92
N LYS A 88 -5.56 1.91 1.62
CA LYS A 88 -5.53 3.24 1.01
C LYS A 88 -4.15 3.86 1.18
N SER A 89 -3.63 4.41 0.08
CA SER A 89 -2.34 5.09 0.03
C SER A 89 -2.46 6.52 0.57
N ALA A 90 -2.00 6.76 1.80
CA ALA A 90 -1.92 8.11 2.39
C ALA A 90 -0.51 8.71 2.20
N THR A 91 -0.21 9.20 1.00
CA THR A 91 1.13 9.72 0.67
C THR A 91 1.23 11.24 0.69
N HIS A 92 0.12 11.98 0.71
CA HIS A 92 0.17 13.44 0.80
C HIS A 92 0.50 13.85 2.23
N ILE A 93 1.67 14.46 2.43
CA ILE A 93 2.16 14.85 3.76
C ILE A 93 1.94 16.35 3.97
N GLU A 94 1.38 16.70 5.13
CA GLU A 94 1.25 18.07 5.63
C GLU A 94 1.75 18.11 7.08
N GLY A 95 3.00 18.54 7.26
CA GLY A 95 3.70 18.46 8.54
C GLY A 95 3.76 17.02 9.05
N LEU A 96 3.13 16.74 10.20
CA LEU A 96 3.09 15.40 10.80
C LEU A 96 1.93 14.52 10.30
N LEU A 97 1.10 15.01 9.37
CA LEU A 97 -0.08 14.31 8.90
C LEU A 97 0.17 13.62 7.56
N ALA A 98 -0.26 12.37 7.45
CA ALA A 98 -0.38 11.63 6.19
C ALA A 98 -1.85 11.57 5.78
N LEU A 99 -2.18 12.14 4.61
CA LEU A 99 -3.55 12.41 4.19
C LEU A 99 -4.00 11.52 3.05
N TYR A 100 -5.28 11.10 3.13
CA TYR A 100 -6.04 10.43 2.08
C TYR A 100 -7.49 10.93 2.09
N PRO A 101 -8.13 11.14 0.92
CA PRO A 101 -7.55 11.07 -0.41
C PRO A 101 -6.89 12.39 -0.82
N ARG A 102 -5.92 12.34 -1.75
CA ARG A 102 -5.26 13.54 -2.28
C ARG A 102 -6.20 14.39 -3.15
N ARG A 103 -7.26 13.79 -3.71
CA ARG A 103 -8.31 14.42 -4.53
C ARG A 103 -9.63 13.64 -4.35
N PRO A 104 -10.79 14.20 -4.72
CA PRO A 104 -12.05 13.44 -4.76
C PRO A 104 -11.90 12.18 -5.61
N HIS A 105 -12.48 11.08 -5.13
CA HIS A 105 -12.54 9.76 -5.78
C HIS A 105 -13.98 9.33 -5.96
#